data_AF-A0A849SLQ2-F1
#
_entry.id   AF-A0A849SLQ2-F1
#
_cell.length_a   1.000
_cell.length_b   1.000
_cell.length_c   1.000
_cell.angle_alpha   90.00
_cell.angle_beta   90.00
_cell.angle_gamma   90.00
#
_symmetry.space_group_name_H-M   'P 1'
#
loop_
_entity.id
_entity.type
_entity.pdbx_description
1 polymer ?
#
loop_
_entity_poly.entity_id
_entity_poly.type
_entity_poly.pdbx_seq_one_letter_code
_entity_poly.pdbx_strand_id
1 'polypeptide(L)' 'MTALAPPIRLVADIGGTNARFALLDEAGMPTQIHVLACIDYPDIGAAINAYVTMVGKQPTAAVIAIAT' A
#
# COMPACT_ATOMS: atom_id res chain seq x y z
N MET A 1 30.91 2.96 4.51
CA MET A 1 29.76 3.47 3.73
C MET A 1 28.62 2.51 3.95
N THR A 2 27.62 2.88 4.76
CA THR A 2 26.41 2.08 4.92
C THR A 2 25.52 2.35 3.72
N ALA A 3 25.19 1.33 2.93
CA ALA A 3 24.20 1.50 1.86
C ALA A 3 22.87 1.93 2.51
N LEU A 4 22.24 2.97 1.98
CA LEU A 4 20.87 3.34 2.37
C LEU A 4 19.96 2.15 2.01
N ALA A 5 19.10 1.74 2.96
CA ALA A 5 18.10 0.72 2.67
C ALA A 5 17.26 1.16 1.47
N PRO A 6 16.92 0.24 0.55
CA PRO A 6 16.11 0.58 -0.61
C PRO A 6 14.76 1.17 -0.15
N PRO A 7 14.22 2.18 -0.85
CA PRO A 7 12.98 2.83 -0.46
C PRO A 7 11.82 1.84 -0.51
N ILE A 8 11.02 1.84 0.56
CA ILE A 8 9.79 1.05 0.62
C ILE A 8 8.76 1.73 -0.29
N ARG A 9 8.19 0.95 -1.21
CA ARG A 9 7.23 1.42 -2.23
C ARG A 9 5.90 0.72 -2.04
N LEU A 10 4.82 1.48 -2.04
CA LEU A 10 3.44 0.98 -2.00
C LEU A 10 2.91 0.82 -3.43
N VAL A 11 2.18 -0.27 -3.67
CA VAL A 11 1.28 -0.38 -4.82
C VAL A 11 -0.13 -0.68 -4.32
N ALA A 12 -1.12 -0.10 -4.98
CA ALA A 12 -2.52 -0.32 -4.64
C ALA A 12 -3.40 -0.47 -5.88
N ASP A 13 -4.42 -1.30 -5.75
CA ASP A 13 -5.49 -1.53 -6.73
C ASP A 13 -6.83 -1.30 -6.04
N ILE A 14 -7.51 -0.21 -6.43
CA ILE A 14 -8.70 0.32 -5.77
C ILE A 14 -9.92 0.11 -6.67
N GLY A 15 -10.83 -0.75 -6.22
CA GLY A 15 -12.17 -0.88 -6.79
C GLY A 15 -13.24 -0.21 -5.94
N GLY A 16 -14.50 -0.29 -6.36
CA GLY A 16 -15.62 0.34 -5.62
C GLY A 16 -15.93 -0.30 -4.25
N THR A 17 -15.65 -1.59 -4.09
CA THR A 17 -15.96 -2.33 -2.86
C THR A 17 -14.71 -2.69 -2.05
N ASN A 18 -13.58 -2.92 -2.72
CA ASN A 18 -12.36 -3.39 -2.09
C ASN A 18 -11.16 -2.60 -2.59
N ALA A 19 -10.23 -2.36 -1.66
CA ALA A 19 -8.93 -1.77 -1.91
C ALA A 19 -7.84 -2.80 -1.57
N ARG A 20 -7.00 -3.15 -2.53
CA ARG A 20 -5.86 -4.06 -2.31
C ARG A 20 -4.58 -3.25 -2.22
N PHE A 21 -3.80 -3.50 -1.18
CA PHE A 21 -2.51 -2.83 -0.92
C PHE A 21 -1.39 -3.86 -0.82
N ALA A 22 -0.19 -3.49 -1.26
CA ALA A 22 1.02 -4.28 -1.13
C ALA A 22 2.27 -3.38 -1.06
N LEU A 23 3.32 -3.86 -0.40
CA LEU A 23 4.66 -3.26 -0.52
C LEU A 23 5.44 -4.00 -1.60
N LEU A 24 6.37 -3.31 -2.26
CA LEU A 24 7.30 -3.97 -3.17
C LEU A 24 8.57 -4.40 -2.43
N ASP A 25 9.01 -5.64 -2.66
CA ASP A 25 10.33 -6.10 -2.25
C ASP A 25 11.44 -5.54 -3.17
N GLU A 26 12.67 -6.03 -2.96
CA GLU A 26 13.85 -5.61 -3.74
C GLU A 26 13.75 -6.01 -5.22
N ALA A 27 13.05 -7.11 -5.53
CA ALA A 27 12.79 -7.56 -6.89
C ALA A 27 11.60 -6.84 -7.55
N GLY A 28 10.92 -5.96 -6.81
CA GLY A 28 9.70 -5.28 -7.29
C GLY A 28 8.45 -6.14 -7.24
N MET A 29 8.48 -7.25 -6.48
CA MET A 29 7.34 -8.13 -6.33
C MET A 29 6.44 -7.66 -5.18
N PRO A 30 5.10 -7.69 -5.34
CA PRO A 30 4.16 -7.37 -4.26
C PRO A 30 4.25 -8.35 -3.09
N THR A 31 4.44 -7.82 -1.88
CA THR A 31 4.47 -8.52 -0.59
C THR A 31 3.59 -7.81 0.44
N GLN A 32 3.34 -8.45 1.59
CA GLN A 32 2.41 -7.95 2.64
C GLN A 32 1.05 -7.51 2.05
N ILE A 33 0.45 -8.39 1.24
CA ILE A 33 -0.79 -8.08 0.53
C ILE A 33 -1.95 -8.10 1.51
N HIS A 34 -2.71 -7.00 1.57
CA HIS A 34 -3.95 -6.91 2.34
C HIS A 34 -5.07 -6.33 1.47
N VAL A 35 -6.27 -6.89 1.62
CA VAL A 35 -7.49 -6.38 1.00
C VAL A 35 -8.34 -5.76 2.10
N LEU A 36 -8.68 -4.49 1.94
CA LEU A 36 -9.50 -3.71 2.84
C LEU A 36 -10.85 -3.44 2.18
N ALA A 37 -11.95 -3.57 2.91
CA ALA A 37 -13.26 -3.19 2.41
C ALA A 37 -13.35 -1.66 2.39
N CYS A 38 -13.74 -1.07 1.25
CA CYS A 38 -13.79 0.38 1.10
C CYS A 38 -14.80 1.03 2.06
N ILE A 39 -15.87 0.31 2.42
CA ILE A 39 -16.91 0.81 3.33
C ILE A 39 -16.40 1.09 4.74
N ASP A 40 -15.29 0.48 5.15
CA ASP A 40 -14.72 0.65 6.49
C ASP A 40 -13.88 1.94 6.60
N TYR A 41 -13.62 2.63 5.48
CA TYR A 41 -12.75 3.80 5.42
C TYR A 41 -13.45 4.97 4.72
N PRO A 42 -13.43 6.18 5.30
CA PRO A 42 -14.12 7.34 4.72
C PRO A 42 -13.48 7.83 3.41
N ASP A 43 -12.20 7.55 3.20
CA ASP A 43 -11.46 7.92 2.00
C ASP A 43 -10.24 7.00 1.80
N ILE A 44 -9.56 7.17 0.66
CA ILE A 44 -8.37 6.40 0.31
C ILE A 44 -7.19 6.65 1.26
N GLY A 45 -7.06 7.86 1.82
CA GLY A 45 -5.99 8.20 2.76
C GLY A 45 -6.14 7.43 4.07
N ALA A 46 -7.36 7.29 4.57
CA ALA A 46 -7.68 6.48 5.74
C ALA A 46 -7.36 5.00 5.51
N ALA A 47 -7.70 4.45 4.34
CA ALA A 47 -7.36 3.07 3.99
C ALA A 47 -5.83 2.85 3.89
N ILE A 48 -5.10 3.79 3.27
CA ILE A 48 -3.63 3.75 3.21
C ILE A 48 -3.02 3.79 4.61
N ASN A 49 -3.49 4.69 5.48
CA ASN A 49 -2.99 4.81 6.85
C ASN A 49 -3.25 3.53 7.66
N ALA A 50 -4.42 2.91 7.49
CA ALA A 50 -4.75 1.64 8.13
C ALA A 50 -3.81 0.52 7.65
N TYR A 51 -3.56 0.42 6.33
CA TYR A 51 -2.61 -0.52 5.77
C TYR A 51 -1.18 -0.31 6.30
N VAL A 52 -0.67 0.92 6.24
CA VAL A 52 0.68 1.29 6.70
C VAL A 52 0.87 0.98 8.18
N THR A 53 -0.16 1.25 9.00
CA THR A 53 -0.16 0.91 10.43
C THR A 53 -0.15 -0.60 10.64
N MET A 54 -0.95 -1.36 9.87
CA MET A 54 -1.02 -2.82 9.94
C MET A 54 0.32 -3.49 9.61
N VAL A 55 1.04 -3.00 8.59
CA VAL A 55 2.33 -3.58 8.17
C VAL A 55 3.55 -3.00 8.89
N GLY A 56 3.38 -1.93 9.67
CA GLY A 56 4.43 -1.30 10.47
C GLY A 56 5.59 -0.71 9.65
N LYS A 57 5.35 -0.33 8.39
CA LYS A 57 6.36 0.16 7.46
C LYS A 57 5.85 1.41 6.76
N GLN A 58 6.69 2.45 6.69
CA GLN A 58 6.37 3.72 6.05
C GLN A 58 6.91 3.78 4.62
N PRO A 59 6.06 3.69 3.57
CA PRO A 59 6.47 3.84 2.20
C PRO A 59 6.81 5.30 1.88
N THR A 60 7.82 5.53 1.05
CA THR A 60 8.19 6.89 0.61
C THR A 60 7.69 7.23 -0.80
N ALA A 61 7.08 6.26 -1.48
CA ALA A 61 6.46 6.42 -2.79
C ALA A 61 5.30 5.43 -2.94
N ALA A 62 4.31 5.79 -3.76
CA ALA A 62 3.15 4.96 -4.02
C ALA A 62 2.71 5.04 -5.49
N VAL A 63 2.18 3.94 -6.02
CA VAL A 63 1.41 3.90 -7.27
C VAL A 63 0.04 3.32 -6.97
N ILE A 64 -1.02 3.97 -7.44
CA ILE A 64 -2.40 3.60 -7.15
C ILE A 64 -3.17 3.50 -8.46
N ALA A 65 -3.64 2.30 -8.79
CA ALA A 65 -4.65 2.09 -9.83
C ALA A 65 -6.04 2.26 -9.22
N ILE A 66 -6.92 3.02 -9.89
CA ILE A 66 -8.27 3.34 -9.39
C ILE A 66 -9.28 3.06 -10.50
N ALA A 67 -10.32 2.30 -10.21
CA ALA A 67 -11.47 2.13 -11.09
C ALA A 67 -12.40 3.35 -11.02
N THR A 68 -12.92 3.78 -12.19
CA THR A 68 -13.89 4.89 -12.33
C THR A 68 -15.31 4.39 -12.50
#